data_AF-A0A924TK89-F1
#
_entry.id   AF-A0A924TK89-F1
#
_cell.length_a   1.000
_cell.length_b   1.000
_cell.length_c   1.000
_cell.angle_alpha   90.00
_cell.angle_beta   90.00
_cell.angle_gamma   90.00
#
_symmetry.space_group_name_H-M   'P 1'
#
loop_
_entity.id
_entity.type
_entity.pdbx_description
1 polymer ?
#
loop_
_entity_poly.entity_id
_entity_poly.type
_entity_poly.pdbx_seq_one_letter_code
_entity_poly.pdbx_strand_id
1 'polypeptide(L)' 'MPGKTITDHQVHKYKQHRNKLSQVAAAARAGISERSARRIEAGQSLPSQRPQRSWRTREDPLS' A
#
# COMPACT_ATOMS: atom_id res chain seq x y z
N MET A 1 -7.30 8.67 -2.20
CA MET A 1 -6.00 9.20 -2.67
C MET A 1 -5.77 8.76 -4.11
N PRO A 2 -6.34 9.46 -5.11
CA PRO A 2 -6.01 9.16 -6.50
C PRO A 2 -4.51 9.45 -6.76
N GLY A 3 -3.81 8.51 -7.39
CA GLY A 3 -2.48 8.72 -7.97
C GLY A 3 -1.24 8.43 -7.12
N LYS A 4 -1.33 8.35 -5.78
CA LYS A 4 -0.16 8.10 -4.91
C LYS A 4 -0.11 6.65 -4.43
N THR A 5 1.04 6.00 -4.59
CA THR A 5 1.31 4.67 -4.03
C THR A 5 1.38 4.74 -2.51
N ILE A 6 0.94 3.67 -1.83
CA ILE A 6 1.07 3.57 -0.38
C ILE A 6 2.55 3.41 -0.06
N THR A 7 3.06 4.22 0.86
CA THR A 7 4.47 4.19 1.26
C THR A 7 4.72 3.21 2.39
N ASP A 8 5.96 2.74 2.53
CA ASP A 8 6.37 1.86 3.64
C ASP A 8 6.08 2.48 5.01
N HIS A 9 6.29 3.79 5.14
CA HIS A 9 5.99 4.52 6.37
C HIS A 9 4.51 4.45 6.74
N GLN A 10 3.60 4.57 5.78
CA GLN A 10 2.16 4.38 6.02
C GLN A 10 1.85 2.95 6.45
N VAL A 11 2.48 1.96 5.82
CA VAL A 11 2.31 0.54 6.21
C VAL A 11 2.82 0.30 7.63
N HIS A 12 3.94 0.91 8.00
CA HIS A 12 4.51 0.77 9.34
C HIS A 12 3.61 1.39 10.41
N LYS A 13 3.12 2.63 10.19
CA LYS A 13 2.13 3.27 11.07
C LYS A 13 0.83 2.47 11.17
N TYR A 14 0.37 1.91 10.05
CA TYR A 14 -0.79 1.03 10.03
C TYR A 14 -0.59 -0.20 10.92
N LYS A 15 0.53 -0.91 10.78
CA LYS A 15 0.85 -2.09 11.61
C LYS A 15 0.94 -1.74 13.09
N GLN A 16 1.54 -0.59 13.44
CA GLN A 16 1.57 -0.10 14.82
C GLN A 16 0.16 0.17 15.37
N HIS A 17 -0.73 0.78 14.58
CA HIS A 17 -2.10 1.04 14.98
C HIS A 17 -2.96 -0.23 15.07
N ARG A 18 -2.72 -1.24 14.22
CA ARG A 18 -3.49 -2.50 14.22
C ARG A 18 -3.36 -3.32 15.49
N ASN A 19 -2.30 -3.11 16.27
CA ASN A 19 -2.14 -3.75 17.58
C ASN A 19 -3.18 -3.27 18.61
N LYS A 20 -3.85 -2.13 18.37
CA LYS A 20 -4.77 -1.50 19.34
C LYS A 20 -6.14 -1.16 18.76
N LEU A 21 -6.26 -1.04 17.45
CA LEU A 21 -7.46 -0.55 16.77
C LEU A 21 -8.00 -1.56 15.77
N SER A 22 -9.28 -1.40 15.42
CA SER A 22 -9.89 -2.12 14.30
C SER A 22 -9.17 -1.80 12.97
N GLN A 23 -9.33 -2.70 12.00
CA GLN A 23 -8.72 -2.53 10.67
C GLN A 23 -9.08 -1.19 10.04
N VAL A 24 -10.38 -0.84 10.04
CA VAL A 24 -10.91 0.40 9.48
C VAL A 24 -10.30 1.63 10.18
N ALA A 25 -10.26 1.64 11.51
CA ALA A 25 -9.72 2.76 12.28
C ALA A 25 -8.21 2.93 12.11
N ALA A 26 -7.45 1.83 12.10
CA ALA A 26 -6.01 1.85 11.85
C ALA A 26 -5.69 2.33 10.43
N ALA A 27 -6.46 1.88 9.44
CA ALA A 27 -6.32 2.30 8.04
C ALA A 27 -6.60 3.80 7.89
N ALA A 28 -7.69 4.30 8.46
CA ALA A 28 -8.04 5.72 8.45
C ALA A 28 -6.93 6.58 9.07
N ARG A 29 -6.40 6.18 10.25
CA ARG A 29 -5.29 6.89 10.91
C ARG A 29 -4.00 6.91 10.10
N ALA A 30 -3.74 5.87 9.30
CA ALA A 30 -2.56 5.77 8.45
C ALA A 30 -2.77 6.40 7.04
N GLY A 31 -3.96 6.94 6.75
CA GLY A 31 -4.30 7.48 5.43
C GLY A 31 -4.39 6.39 4.34
N ILE A 32 -4.78 5.17 4.73
CA ILE A 32 -4.89 3.99 3.86
C ILE A 32 -6.37 3.66 3.67
N SER A 33 -6.76 3.25 2.46
CA SER A 33 -8.12 2.76 2.22
C SER A 33 -8.33 1.37 2.82
N GLU A 34 -9.54 1.07 3.28
CA GLU A 34 -9.86 -0.22 3.90
C GLU A 34 -9.51 -1.41 2.99
N ARG A 35 -9.83 -1.32 1.69
CA ARG A 35 -9.44 -2.33 0.68
C ARG A 35 -7.92 -2.57 0.67
N SER A 36 -7.12 -1.52 0.81
CA SER A 36 -5.66 -1.66 0.81
C SER A 36 -5.12 -2.19 2.13
N ALA A 37 -5.75 -1.83 3.25
CA ALA A 37 -5.45 -2.42 4.56
C ALA A 37 -5.64 -3.94 4.55
N ARG A 38 -6.73 -4.46 3.96
CA ARG A 38 -6.92 -5.90 3.76
C ARG A 38 -5.79 -6.55 2.94
N ARG A 39 -5.33 -5.90 1.86
CA ARG A 39 -4.17 -6.38 1.08
C ARG A 39 -2.85 -6.34 1.84
N ILE A 40 -2.67 -5.36 2.73
CA ILE A 40 -1.48 -5.25 3.58
C ILE A 40 -1.46 -6.36 4.62
N GLU A 41 -2.62 -6.76 5.16
CA GLU A 41 -2.71 -7.87 6.11
C GLU A 41 -2.46 -9.23 5.44
N ALA A 42 -2.98 -9.44 4.23
CA ALA A 42 -2.72 -10.65 3.46
C ALA A 42 -1.29 -10.71 2.89
N GLY A 43 -0.60 -9.57 2.79
CA GLY A 43 0.72 -9.45 2.18
C GLY A 43 1.86 -9.58 3.19
N GLN A 44 2.93 -10.26 2.79
CA GLN A 44 4.12 -10.45 3.63
C GLN A 44 5.20 -9.38 3.41
N SER A 45 5.11 -8.59 2.33
CA SER A 45 6.13 -7.61 1.93
C SER A 45 5.66 -6.16 1.95
N LEU A 46 6.60 -5.26 2.20
CA LEU A 46 6.41 -3.81 2.09
C LEU A 46 6.23 -3.40 0.61
N PRO A 47 5.53 -2.29 0.34
CA PRO A 47 5.40 -1.74 -1.02
C PRO A 47 6.74 -1.60 -1.77
N SER A 48 7.80 -1.13 -1.10
CA SER A 48 9.15 -0.98 -1.70
C SER A 48 9.82 -2.29 -2.10
N GLN A 49 9.47 -3.38 -1.43
CA GLN A 49 10.05 -4.72 -1.66
C GLN A 49 9.39 -5.44 -2.83
N ARG A 50 8.33 -4.88 -3.41
CA ARG A 50 7.65 -5.48 -4.56
C ARG A 50 8.44 -5.14 -5.82
N PRO A 51 8.67 -6.11 -6.71
CA PRO A 51 9.36 -5.83 -7.96
C PRO A 51 8.58 -4.77 -8.74
N GLN A 52 9.30 -3.86 -9.38
CA GLN A 52 8.68 -2.97 -10.36
C GLN A 52 8.07 -3.82 -11.49
N ARG A 53 6.93 -3.35 -12.02
CA ARG A 53 6.38 -3.93 -13.24
C ARG A 53 7.38 -3.73 -14.37
N SER A 54 7.81 -4.83 -14.97
CA SER A 54 8.72 -4.84 -16.11
C SER A 54 8.02 -4.52 -17.43
N TRP A 55 6.71 -4.77 -17.53
CA TRP A 55 5.95 -4.58 -18.77
C TRP A 55 5.22 -3.23 -18.79
N ARG A 56 5.18 -2.61 -19.97
CA ARG A 56 4.33 -1.46 -20.26
C ARG A 56 3.06 -1.93 -20.95
N THR A 57 1.96 -1.20 -20.80
CA THR A 57 0.70 -1.50 -21.50
C THR A 57 0.78 -1.17 -22.99
N ARG A 58 1.70 -0.28 -23.38
CA ARG A 58 2.01 0.07 -24.76
C ARG A 58 3.52 0.23 -24.90
N GLU A 59 4.04 -0.11 -26.07
CA GLU A 59 5.40 0.25 -26.48
C GLU A 59 5.56 1.77 -26.42
N ASP A 60 6.75 2.22 -26.05
CA ASP A 60 7.05 3.65 -25.97
C ASP A 60 7.19 4.22 -27.39
N PRO A 61 6.28 5.13 -27.83
CA PRO A 61 6.27 5.66 -29.19
C PRO A 61 7.46 6.60 -29.48
N LEU A 62 8.28 6.91 -28.48
CA LEU A 62 9.46 7.78 -28.59
C LEU A 62 10.78 7.02 -28.36
N SER A 63 10.74 5.68 -28.39
CA SER A 63 11.93 4.83 -28.37
C SER A 63 12.73 4.93 -29.66
#